data_AF-A0A160NYI2-F1
#
_entry.id   AF-A0A160NYI2-F1
#
_cell.length_a   1.000
_cell.length_b   1.000
_cell.length_c   1.000
_cell.angle_alpha   90.00
_cell.angle_beta   90.00
_cell.angle_gamma   90.00
#
_symmetry.space_group_name_H-M   'P 1'
#
loop_
_entity.id
_entity.type
_entity.pdbx_description
1 polymer ?
#
loop_
_entity_poly.entity_id
_entity_poly.type
_entity_poly.pdbx_seq_one_letter_code
_entity_poly.pdbx_strand_id
1 'polypeptide(L)'
;MALITNRPEPVPMPTIGRIVHYVSHGTPGGEYPSQCRAAIVTATDPAPDGVPEPGQVFASLAVITPEGMFFNRFVLQDGNHTAGTWHWPEREGS
;
A
#
# COMPACT_ATOMS: atom_id res chain seq x y z
N MET A 1 20.91 2.76 -34.78
CA MET A 1 20.22 3.56 -33.75
C MET A 1 19.15 2.65 -33.14
N ALA A 2 19.42 2.03 -31.99
CA ALA A 2 18.46 1.12 -31.35
C ALA A 2 17.53 1.94 -30.45
N LEU A 3 16.22 1.85 -30.69
CA LEU A 3 15.21 2.44 -29.82
C LEU A 3 15.21 1.65 -28.51
N ILE A 4 15.73 2.25 -27.44
CA ILE A 4 15.55 1.74 -26.07
C ILE A 4 14.07 1.94 -25.76
N THR A 5 13.27 0.89 -25.93
CA THR A 5 11.92 0.87 -25.39
C THR A 5 12.06 0.81 -23.86
N ASN A 6 11.70 1.89 -23.18
CA ASN A 6 11.47 1.88 -21.74
C ASN A 6 10.32 0.90 -21.48
N ARG A 7 10.63 -0.37 -21.22
CA ARG A 7 9.67 -1.24 -20.54
C ARG A 7 9.49 -0.67 -19.14
N PRO A 8 8.26 -0.37 -18.69
CA PRO A 8 8.05 -0.05 -17.29
C PRO A 8 8.56 -1.24 -16.47
N GLU A 9 9.46 -0.98 -15.53
CA GLU A 9 9.88 -1.98 -14.55
C GLU A 9 8.61 -2.56 -13.89
N PRO A 10 8.49 -3.90 -13.79
CA PRO A 10 7.30 -4.50 -13.22
C PRO A 10 7.14 -4.01 -11.78
N VAL A 11 5.99 -3.37 -11.49
CA VAL A 11 5.66 -2.95 -10.13
C VAL A 11 5.59 -4.19 -9.26
N PRO A 12 6.38 -4.27 -8.16
CA PRO A 12 6.43 -5.48 -7.35
C PRO A 12 5.07 -5.72 -6.69
N MET A 13 4.43 -6.83 -7.06
CA MET A 13 3.14 -7.26 -6.52
C MET A 13 3.29 -7.74 -5.07
N PRO A 14 2.38 -7.36 -4.17
CA PRO A 14 2.34 -7.90 -2.82
C PRO A 14 1.98 -9.38 -2.84
N THR A 15 2.36 -10.09 -1.77
CA THR A 15 1.96 -11.48 -1.53
C THR A 15 1.25 -11.58 -0.18
N ILE A 16 0.32 -12.52 -0.06
CA ILE A 16 -0.40 -12.77 1.19
C ILE A 16 0.58 -13.13 2.31
N GLY A 17 0.34 -12.59 3.51
CA GLY A 17 1.18 -12.74 4.69
C GLY A 17 2.36 -11.77 4.75
N ARG A 18 2.58 -10.95 3.73
CA ARG A 18 3.68 -9.99 3.71
C ARG A 18 3.38 -8.78 4.58
N ILE A 19 4.39 -8.31 5.33
CA ILE A 19 4.31 -7.08 6.12
C ILE A 19 4.58 -5.87 5.21
N VAL A 20 3.69 -4.89 5.29
CA VAL A 20 3.74 -3.59 4.60
C VAL A 20 3.41 -2.47 5.59
N HIS A 21 3.56 -1.22 5.16
CA HIS A 21 3.10 -0.06 5.93
C HIS A 21 1.79 0.47 5.36
N TYR A 22 0.83 0.77 6.23
CA TYR A 22 -0.40 1.50 5.92
C TYR A 22 -0.33 2.90 6.51
N VAL A 23 -0.66 3.92 5.73
CA VAL A 23 -0.70 5.31 6.21
C VAL A 23 -2.12 5.63 6.68
N SER A 24 -2.32 5.87 7.97
CA SER A 24 -3.66 6.19 8.49
C SER A 24 -4.14 7.55 7.99
N HIS A 25 -5.44 7.69 7.73
CA HIS A 25 -6.02 8.98 7.32
C HIS A 25 -5.79 10.13 8.32
N GLY A 26 -5.64 9.80 9.60
CA GLY A 26 -5.75 10.76 10.68
C GLY A 26 -7.19 11.27 10.82
N THR A 27 -7.44 12.17 11.78
CA THR A 27 -8.73 12.85 11.91
C THR A 27 -8.65 14.27 11.37
N PRO A 28 -9.74 14.82 10.78
CA PRO A 28 -9.76 16.18 10.26
C PRO A 28 -9.40 17.26 11.30
N GLY A 29 -9.67 16.99 12.59
CA GLY A 29 -9.32 17.88 13.70
C GLY A 29 -7.89 17.70 14.25
N GLY A 30 -7.10 16.78 13.70
CA GLY A 30 -5.71 16.54 14.10
C GLY A 30 -5.52 15.80 15.43
N GLU A 31 -6.61 15.39 16.09
CA GLU A 31 -6.57 14.60 17.32
C GLU A 31 -5.78 13.30 17.14
N TYR A 32 -5.88 12.70 15.95
CA TYR A 32 -5.06 11.57 15.54
C TYR A 32 -4.32 11.96 14.25
N PRO A 33 -2.99 12.12 14.29
CA PRO A 33 -2.22 12.43 13.09
C PRO A 33 -2.20 11.24 12.12
N SER A 34 -1.97 11.54 10.84
CA SER A 34 -1.58 10.53 9.87
C SER A 34 -0.25 9.90 10.30
N GLN A 35 -0.21 8.58 10.43
CA GLN A 35 0.97 7.82 10.84
C GLN A 35 1.06 6.52 10.05
N CYS A 36 2.30 6.08 9.78
CA CYS A 36 2.55 4.74 9.27
C CYS A 36 2.25 3.70 10.36
N ARG A 37 1.52 2.65 9.97
CA ARG A 37 1.17 1.49 10.79
C ARG A 37 1.65 0.23 10.09
N ALA A 38 2.11 -0.75 10.86
CA ALA A 38 2.36 -2.07 10.32
C ALA A 38 1.04 -2.70 9.85
N ALA A 39 1.08 -3.37 8.71
CA ALA A 39 -0.05 -4.10 8.18
C ALA A 39 0.41 -5.41 7.52
N ILE A 40 -0.46 -6.41 7.54
CA ILE A 40 -0.25 -7.69 6.87
C ILE A 40 -1.17 -7.77 5.67
N VAL A 41 -0.64 -8.12 4.50
CA VAL A 41 -1.42 -8.40 3.31
C VAL A 41 -2.26 -9.66 3.53
N THR A 42 -3.58 -9.52 3.46
CA THR A 42 -4.55 -10.61 3.62
C THR A 42 -5.12 -11.10 2.29
N ALA A 43 -5.17 -10.23 1.28
CA ALA A 43 -5.51 -10.58 -0.10
C ALA A 43 -4.78 -9.65 -1.08
N THR A 44 -4.50 -10.16 -2.27
CA THR A 44 -4.08 -9.39 -3.43
C THR A 44 -5.32 -9.13 -4.29
N ASP A 45 -5.74 -7.87 -4.38
CA ASP A 45 -7.03 -7.55 -4.98
C ASP A 45 -6.87 -6.97 -6.40
N PRO A 46 -7.82 -7.22 -7.31
CA PRO A 46 -8.01 -6.33 -8.46
C PRO A 46 -8.46 -4.94 -7.98
N ALA A 47 -8.51 -3.95 -8.88
CA ALA A 47 -9.13 -2.67 -8.55
C ALA A 47 -10.59 -2.83 -8.06
N PRO A 48 -11.10 -1.94 -7.21
CA PRO A 48 -12.45 -2.02 -6.64
C PRO A 48 -13.58 -2.16 -7.69
N ASP A 49 -13.39 -1.59 -8.88
CA ASP A 49 -14.30 -1.61 -10.03
C ASP A 49 -13.95 -2.69 -11.07
N GLY A 50 -12.95 -3.53 -10.78
CA GLY A 50 -12.51 -4.63 -11.62
C GLY A 50 -11.55 -4.24 -12.74
N VAL A 51 -11.24 -2.95 -12.93
CA VAL A 51 -10.34 -2.48 -14.00
C VAL A 51 -9.24 -1.60 -13.38
N PRO A 52 -8.10 -2.17 -12.97
CA PRO A 52 -6.99 -1.37 -12.50
C PRO A 52 -6.40 -0.54 -13.64
N GLU A 53 -6.16 0.74 -13.38
CA GLU A 53 -5.32 1.54 -14.27
C GLU A 53 -3.90 0.95 -14.30
N PRO A 54 -3.18 1.04 -15.43
CA PRO A 54 -1.83 0.50 -15.54
C PRO A 54 -0.92 0.99 -14.40
N GLY A 55 -0.37 0.04 -13.63
CA GLY A 55 0.55 0.33 -12.52
C GLY A 55 -0.12 0.52 -11.16
N GLN A 56 -1.45 0.49 -11.07
CA GLN A 56 -2.14 0.45 -9.77
C GLN A 56 -2.10 -0.95 -9.17
N VAL A 57 -1.77 -1.00 -7.87
CA VAL A 57 -1.71 -2.24 -7.11
C VAL A 57 -2.58 -2.10 -5.87
N PHE A 58 -3.50 -3.04 -5.69
CA PHE A 58 -4.43 -3.06 -4.57
C PHE A 58 -4.20 -4.28 -3.67
N ALA A 59 -4.36 -4.08 -2.36
CA ALA A 59 -4.27 -5.14 -1.38
C ALA A 59 -5.31 -4.96 -0.26
N SER A 60 -5.81 -6.07 0.27
CA SER A 60 -6.55 -6.08 1.53
C SER A 60 -5.58 -6.26 2.68
N LEU A 61 -5.71 -5.47 3.72
CA LEU A 61 -4.76 -5.34 4.82
C LEU A 61 -5.43 -5.62 6.17
N ALA A 62 -4.73 -6.37 7.02
CA ALA A 62 -4.94 -6.33 8.46
C ALA A 62 -3.97 -5.30 9.04
N VAL A 63 -4.48 -4.13 9.42
CA VAL A 63 -3.69 -3.02 9.98
C VAL A 63 -3.61 -3.17 11.49
N ILE A 64 -2.40 -3.06 12.04
CA ILE A 64 -2.10 -3.26 13.45
C ILE A 64 -1.82 -1.90 14.09
N THR A 65 -2.47 -1.63 15.23
CA THR A 65 -2.21 -0.47 16.08
C THR A 65 -1.92 -0.94 17.51
N PRO A 66 -1.38 -0.09 18.40
CA PRO A 66 -1.20 -0.45 19.81
C PRO A 66 -2.50 -0.87 20.51
N GLU A 67 -3.64 -0.35 20.05
CA GLU A 67 -4.97 -0.58 20.63
C GLU A 67 -5.72 -1.78 20.01
N GLY A 68 -5.22 -2.35 18.91
CA GLY A 68 -5.85 -3.51 18.27
C GLY A 68 -5.52 -3.67 16.80
N MET A 69 -6.47 -4.18 16.03
CA MET A 69 -6.34 -4.32 14.58
C MET A 69 -7.67 -4.07 13.87
N PHE A 70 -7.60 -3.61 12.63
CA PHE A 70 -8.76 -3.46 11.75
C PHE A 70 -8.43 -3.93 10.34
N PHE A 71 -9.45 -4.23 9.55
CA PHE A 71 -9.31 -4.74 8.19
C PHE A 71 -9.74 -3.70 7.17
N ASN A 72 -8.88 -3.42 6.20
CA ASN A 72 -9.18 -2.51 5.10
C ASN A 72 -9.01 -3.25 3.77
N ARG A 73 -9.96 -3.11 2.85
CA ARG A 73 -9.94 -3.82 1.55
C ARG A 73 -9.62 -2.86 0.43
N PHE A 74 -9.03 -3.37 -0.65
CA PHE A 74 -8.72 -2.59 -1.84
C PHE A 74 -7.91 -1.32 -1.53
N VAL A 75 -6.88 -1.44 -0.70
CA VAL A 75 -5.98 -0.34 -0.36
C VAL A 75 -5.01 -0.15 -1.51
N LEU A 76 -4.95 1.06 -2.07
CA LEU A 76 -4.05 1.40 -3.15
C LEU A 76 -2.61 1.52 -2.65
N GLN A 77 -1.65 1.02 -3.42
CA GLN A 77 -0.23 1.25 -3.19
C GLN A 77 0.15 2.69 -3.57
N ASP A 78 0.88 3.40 -2.71
CA ASP A 78 1.50 4.68 -3.05
C ASP A 78 2.84 4.88 -2.33
N GLY A 79 3.90 5.03 -3.10
CA GLY A 79 5.26 5.29 -2.59
C GLY A 79 5.45 6.69 -2.03
N ASN A 80 4.52 7.63 -2.25
CA ASN A 80 4.56 8.96 -1.64
C ASN A 80 3.93 9.00 -0.24
N HIS A 81 3.47 7.86 0.26
CA HIS A 81 2.90 7.70 1.60
C HIS A 81 1.65 8.58 1.80
N THR A 82 0.78 8.68 0.78
CA THR A 82 -0.50 9.39 0.91
C THR A 82 -1.40 8.70 1.93
N ALA A 83 -2.16 9.49 2.68
CA ALA A 83 -3.07 8.98 3.70
C ALA A 83 -4.12 8.03 3.08
N GLY A 84 -4.31 6.86 3.70
CA GLY A 84 -5.21 5.81 3.20
C GLY A 84 -4.57 4.81 2.23
N THR A 85 -3.27 4.91 1.97
CA THR A 85 -2.55 4.03 1.05
C THR A 85 -1.62 3.07 1.79
N TRP A 86 -1.03 2.13 1.06
CA TRP A 86 0.05 1.28 1.58
C TRP A 86 1.34 1.43 0.79
N HIS A 87 2.45 1.13 1.44
CA HIS A 87 3.76 1.10 0.81
C HIS A 87 4.64 -0.01 1.37
N TRP A 88 5.67 -0.35 0.60
CA TRP A 88 6.72 -1.25 1.09
C TRP A 88 7.47 -0.59 2.25
N PRO A 89 7.87 -1.35 3.29
CA PRO A 89 8.73 -0.82 4.34
C PRO A 89 10.01 -0.25 3.75
N GLU A 90 10.53 0.81 4.36
CA GLU A 90 11.79 1.41 3.96
C GLU A 90 12.89 0.35 4.01
N ARG A 91 13.64 0.19 2.91
CA ARG A 91 14.86 -0.61 2.94
C ARG A 91 15.95 0.28 3.51
N GLU A 92 16.50 -0.08 4.68
CA GLU A 92 17.77 0.51 5.08
C GLU A 92 18.82 0.14 4.03
N GLY A 93 19.56 1.14 3.52
CA GLY A 93 20.59 0.92 2.52
C GLY A 93 21.65 -0.04 3.05
N SER A 94 21.81 -1.18 2.37
CA SER A 94 22.96 -2.07 2.54
C SER A 94 24.17 -1.54 1.79
#